data_AF-A0A9P2ZYN6-F1
#
_entry.id   AF-A0A9P2ZYN6-F1
#
_cell.length_a   1.000
_cell.length_b   1.000
_cell.length_c   1.000
_cell.angle_alpha   90.00
_cell.angle_beta   90.00
_cell.angle_gamma   90.00
#
_symmetry.space_group_name_H-M   'P 1'
#
loop_
_entity.id
_entity.type
_entity.pdbx_description
1 polymer ?
#
loop_
_entity_poly.entity_id
_entity_poly.type
_entity_poly.pdbx_seq_one_letter_code
_entity_poly.pdbx_strand_id
1 'polypeptide(L)'
;MSSTLTSSSQLNLSIPALSRVAGDSTPSTPLDSPSFKPNTPPPFLPAAEVSIPAIIAALSGVPSLKDDPTVTVDDLELPEDLDFASPVSVLLREGTRRAHVQAEHSAGAAALLSGRLELEDYVRWMAVLWRVYDSLELALAEYSTHPVLAAFYDPSLLSRANPIAKDILYLLTILPPFASKDVDLSSSSIPSAEPFPPFPLPPFLLDLWTSPPPALTTYLSHIKSLSSSSSTAPGLLAHAYVRYLGDLSGGQVIGARIKRAYGLEGQDGTAFYRFDEGSAGQGEIKAETKKRMGEIKDWFRRGMDEGVGEDKALKARLVKEANLAFALNTHLFSLIRPPSDSSALVTLDSTSGSLVAADVFKRPEYAGLRYFEIRELERQRKLRDEPVVPNTWRERIERFLFFVLAAGFGLLVSRYAPVIVQKVMGPQ
;
A
#
# COMPACT_ATOMS: atom_id res chain seq x y z
N MET A 1 54.28 47.51 24.14
CA MET A 1 55.40 46.74 23.54
C MET A 1 56.28 46.22 24.66
N SER A 2 56.85 45.01 24.61
CA SER A 2 56.47 43.78 23.89
C SER A 2 57.52 42.71 24.21
N SER A 3 57.21 41.43 24.27
CA SER A 3 55.90 40.80 24.48
C SER A 3 56.15 39.34 24.89
N THR A 4 56.02 39.10 26.19
CA THR A 4 55.17 38.08 26.82
C THR A 4 55.10 36.69 26.15
N LEU A 5 55.58 35.61 26.79
CA LEU A 5 55.09 35.01 28.06
C LEU A 5 53.62 34.54 27.93
N THR A 6 53.21 33.37 28.43
CA THR A 6 53.75 32.53 29.54
C THR A 6 53.44 31.03 29.24
N SER A 7 54.32 30.05 29.54
CA SER A 7 54.30 29.15 30.73
C SER A 7 53.04 28.25 30.85
N SER A 8 52.99 26.99 31.28
CA SER A 8 53.93 25.87 31.63
C SER A 8 53.03 24.62 31.94
N SER A 9 53.46 23.35 32.02
CA SER A 9 54.73 22.62 31.76
C SER A 9 54.42 21.11 31.58
N GLN A 10 55.44 20.25 31.44
CA GLN A 10 55.30 18.79 31.38
C GLN A 10 55.03 18.13 32.76
N LEU A 11 54.55 16.88 32.76
CA LEU A 11 55.24 15.75 33.42
C LEU A 11 54.73 14.38 32.93
N ASN A 12 55.65 13.40 32.85
CA ASN A 12 55.43 12.00 32.42
C ASN A 12 54.83 11.13 33.55
N LEU A 13 54.26 9.95 33.21
CA LEU A 13 54.90 8.63 33.45
C LEU A 13 54.03 7.39 33.13
N SER A 14 54.61 6.52 32.29
CA SER A 14 54.63 5.04 32.36
C SER A 14 53.38 4.16 32.13
N ILE A 15 53.56 3.23 31.19
CA ILE A 15 52.76 2.03 30.89
C ILE A 15 53.32 0.82 31.68
N PRO A 16 52.50 -0.18 32.02
CA PRO A 16 52.91 -1.59 31.87
C PRO A 16 51.98 -2.37 30.93
N ALA A 17 52.50 -3.45 30.35
CA ALA A 17 52.01 -3.99 29.08
C ALA A 17 51.42 -5.41 29.17
N LEU A 18 50.88 -5.86 28.03
CA LEU A 18 50.67 -7.26 27.60
C LEU A 18 49.63 -8.11 28.35
N SER A 19 48.59 -8.50 27.61
CA SER A 19 48.49 -9.91 27.21
C SER A 19 47.79 -10.05 25.85
N ARG A 20 48.35 -10.89 24.97
CA ARG A 20 47.68 -11.41 23.76
C ARG A 20 47.15 -12.80 24.08
N VAL A 21 45.88 -13.05 23.76
CA VAL A 21 45.38 -14.41 23.49
C VAL A 21 44.72 -14.38 22.11
N ALA A 22 44.95 -15.42 21.31
CA ALA A 22 44.49 -15.53 19.93
C ALA A 22 43.69 -16.84 19.74
N GLY A 23 42.74 -16.82 18.80
CA GLY A 23 41.87 -17.97 18.45
C GLY A 23 40.68 -18.09 19.41
N ASP A 24 39.44 -18.24 18.95
CA ASP A 24 39.01 -19.13 17.86
C ASP A 24 37.97 -18.48 16.92
N SER A 25 37.34 -19.28 16.06
CA SER A 25 36.65 -18.88 14.83
C SER A 25 35.22 -19.43 14.72
N THR A 26 34.45 -18.85 13.79
CA THR A 26 33.04 -19.15 13.42
C THR A 26 31.95 -18.61 14.34
N PRO A 27 30.71 -18.39 13.83
CA PRO A 27 30.38 -17.75 12.56
C PRO A 27 29.65 -16.40 12.80
N SER A 28 29.76 -15.48 11.85
CA SER A 28 29.08 -14.17 11.93
C SER A 28 27.56 -14.31 12.00
N THR A 29 26.97 -13.88 13.11
CA THR A 29 25.54 -13.57 13.22
C THR A 29 25.12 -12.47 12.24
N PRO A 30 23.81 -12.30 11.94
CA PRO A 30 23.34 -11.37 10.93
C PRO A 30 23.79 -9.93 11.20
N LEU A 31 23.96 -9.13 10.14
CA LEU A 31 24.20 -7.70 10.30
C LEU A 31 23.11 -7.08 11.19
N ASP A 32 23.54 -6.43 12.27
CA ASP A 32 22.70 -5.52 13.03
C ASP A 32 22.22 -4.42 12.09
N SER A 33 20.97 -4.55 11.67
CA SER A 33 20.21 -3.43 11.13
C SER A 33 20.13 -2.40 12.26
N PRO A 34 20.54 -1.12 12.07
CA PRO A 34 20.43 -0.13 13.14
C PRO A 34 18.99 -0.09 13.63
N SER A 35 18.83 -0.29 14.94
CA SER A 35 17.57 -0.68 15.59
C SER A 35 16.55 0.45 15.57
N PHE A 36 15.84 0.59 14.45
CA PHE A 36 14.85 1.63 14.22
C PHE A 36 13.54 1.28 14.96
N LYS A 37 13.51 1.50 16.29
CA LYS A 37 12.33 1.32 17.18
C LYS A 37 11.06 1.90 16.53
N PRO A 38 9.99 1.12 16.28
CA PRO A 38 8.82 1.62 15.56
C PRO A 38 8.20 2.87 16.23
N ASN A 39 8.17 4.01 15.54
CA ASN A 39 7.41 5.21 15.95
C ASN A 39 5.92 5.04 15.59
N THR A 40 5.39 3.82 15.78
CA THR A 40 4.02 3.39 15.45
C THR A 40 3.77 2.06 16.17
N PRO A 41 2.64 1.84 16.85
CA PRO A 41 2.42 0.67 17.69
C PRO A 41 2.05 -0.61 16.90
N PRO A 42 2.16 -1.78 17.56
CA PRO A 42 1.53 -3.03 17.10
C PRO A 42 -0.02 -2.97 17.25
N PRO A 43 -0.77 -3.94 16.69
CA PRO A 43 -1.72 -3.65 15.61
C PRO A 43 -3.15 -3.28 16.05
N PHE A 44 -3.73 -2.35 15.27
CA PHE A 44 -5.16 -2.07 15.04
C PHE A 44 -6.14 -2.21 16.20
N LEU A 45 -6.62 -1.04 16.67
CA LEU A 45 -7.77 -0.89 17.55
C LEU A 45 -8.97 -1.74 17.10
N PRO A 46 -9.75 -2.33 18.03
CA PRO A 46 -11.02 -2.97 17.72
C PRO A 46 -11.97 -2.00 17.01
N ALA A 47 -12.82 -2.49 16.12
CA ALA A 47 -13.75 -1.65 15.35
C ALA A 47 -14.64 -0.73 16.21
N ALA A 48 -14.98 -1.16 17.43
CA ALA A 48 -15.77 -0.38 18.39
C ALA A 48 -15.02 0.81 19.03
N GLU A 49 -13.68 0.87 18.89
CA GLU A 49 -12.82 1.89 19.52
C GLU A 49 -12.19 2.86 18.51
N VAL A 50 -12.63 2.84 17.24
CA VAL A 50 -12.01 3.63 16.17
C VAL A 50 -12.50 5.09 16.21
N SER A 51 -11.68 5.98 16.76
CA SER A 51 -11.86 7.44 16.73
C SER A 51 -10.53 8.13 16.39
N ILE A 52 -10.56 9.40 15.97
CA ILE A 52 -9.32 10.15 15.67
C ILE A 52 -8.40 10.26 16.90
N PRO A 53 -8.88 10.64 18.11
CA PRO A 53 -8.03 10.62 19.31
C PRO A 53 -7.47 9.25 19.65
N ALA A 54 -8.24 8.16 19.44
CA ALA A 54 -7.74 6.80 19.69
C ALA A 54 -6.66 6.38 18.67
N ILE A 55 -6.80 6.76 17.40
CA ILE A 55 -5.78 6.53 16.37
C ILE A 55 -4.52 7.35 16.67
N ILE A 56 -4.64 8.61 17.10
CA ILE A 56 -3.49 9.44 17.50
C ILE A 56 -2.79 8.85 18.74
N ALA A 57 -3.55 8.47 19.77
CA ALA A 57 -3.03 7.81 20.96
C ALA A 57 -2.25 6.54 20.63
N ALA A 58 -2.78 5.73 19.69
CA ALA A 58 -2.07 4.60 19.13
C ALA A 58 -0.76 5.08 18.48
N LEU A 59 -0.81 5.92 17.45
CA LEU A 59 0.36 6.39 16.69
C LEU A 59 1.50 6.93 17.58
N SER A 60 1.18 7.78 18.56
CA SER A 60 2.16 8.35 19.51
C SER A 60 2.59 7.39 20.63
N GLY A 61 2.03 6.18 20.71
CA GLY A 61 2.34 5.20 21.76
C GLY A 61 1.88 5.60 23.17
N VAL A 62 1.05 6.64 23.30
CA VAL A 62 0.54 7.15 24.58
C VAL A 62 -0.71 6.37 24.98
N PRO A 63 -0.73 5.68 26.14
CA PRO A 63 -1.88 4.88 26.54
C PRO A 63 -3.14 5.73 26.76
N SER A 64 -4.18 5.45 25.99
CA SER A 64 -5.58 5.84 26.22
C SER A 64 -5.87 7.35 26.39
N LEU A 65 -5.74 8.11 25.30
CA LEU A 65 -6.32 9.46 25.16
C LEU A 65 -7.83 9.41 24.77
N LYS A 66 -8.53 8.32 25.10
CA LYS A 66 -9.89 8.01 24.59
C LYS A 66 -10.93 9.08 24.92
N ASP A 67 -10.74 9.80 26.02
CA ASP A 67 -11.70 10.79 26.55
C ASP A 67 -11.17 12.24 26.48
N ASP A 68 -10.00 12.48 25.87
CA ASP A 68 -9.45 13.84 25.70
C ASP A 68 -9.59 14.32 24.24
N PRO A 69 -10.60 15.13 23.92
CA PRO A 69 -10.81 15.66 22.57
C PRO A 69 -9.84 16.81 22.21
N THR A 70 -8.95 17.23 23.11
CA THR A 70 -7.95 18.26 22.82
C THR A 70 -6.74 17.73 22.04
N VAL A 71 -6.60 16.41 21.93
CA VAL A 71 -5.52 15.74 21.20
C VAL A 71 -5.76 15.82 19.69
N THR A 72 -4.75 16.31 18.97
CA THR A 72 -4.79 16.64 17.54
C THR A 72 -3.67 15.98 16.75
N VAL A 73 -3.71 16.13 15.43
CA VAL A 73 -2.64 15.69 14.52
C VAL A 73 -1.30 16.34 14.85
N ASP A 74 -1.30 17.55 15.45
CA ASP A 74 -0.09 18.24 15.88
C ASP A 74 0.62 17.55 17.06
N ASP A 75 -0.04 16.64 17.78
CA ASP A 75 0.54 15.87 18.89
C ASP A 75 1.27 14.58 18.43
N LEU A 76 1.24 14.28 17.12
CA LEU A 76 2.00 13.18 16.56
C LEU A 76 3.51 13.47 16.58
N GLU A 77 4.29 12.51 17.07
CA GLU A 77 5.75 12.58 17.01
C GLU A 77 6.25 12.51 15.57
N LEU A 78 7.22 13.36 15.23
CA LEU A 78 7.93 13.29 13.95
C LEU A 78 9.13 12.34 14.06
N PRO A 79 9.48 11.61 12.98
CA PRO A 79 10.75 10.92 12.91
C PRO A 79 11.93 11.90 13.09
N GLU A 80 12.87 11.55 13.96
CA GLU A 80 13.94 12.45 14.45
C GLU A 80 14.89 12.96 13.34
N ASP A 81 15.05 12.20 12.25
CA ASP A 81 16.03 12.44 11.18
C ASP A 81 15.49 13.22 9.95
N LEU A 82 14.32 13.87 10.04
CA LEU A 82 13.72 14.58 8.90
C LEU A 82 14.35 15.97 8.66
N ASP A 83 15.05 16.12 7.53
CA ASP A 83 15.53 17.43 7.06
C ASP A 83 14.40 18.24 6.44
N PHE A 84 13.84 19.17 7.21
CA PHE A 84 12.80 20.10 6.74
C PHE A 84 13.25 21.15 5.71
N ALA A 85 14.52 21.18 5.30
CA ALA A 85 14.95 21.89 4.08
C ALA A 85 14.66 21.09 2.80
N SER A 86 14.39 19.79 2.89
CA SER A 86 14.02 18.98 1.74
C SER A 86 12.61 19.31 1.21
N PRO A 87 12.29 18.98 -0.06
CA PRO A 87 10.94 19.11 -0.62
C PRO A 87 9.92 18.23 0.13
N VAL A 88 8.64 18.64 0.12
CA VAL A 88 7.60 17.92 0.86
C VAL A 88 7.39 16.50 0.34
N SER A 89 7.59 16.26 -0.95
CA SER A 89 7.49 14.94 -1.58
C SER A 89 8.55 13.96 -1.06
N VAL A 90 9.74 14.44 -0.68
CA VAL A 90 10.80 13.66 -0.04
C VAL A 90 10.45 13.40 1.42
N LEU A 91 10.03 14.43 2.15
CA LEU A 91 9.64 14.34 3.55
C LEU A 91 8.47 13.39 3.79
N LEU A 92 7.46 13.43 2.91
CA LEU A 92 6.33 12.49 2.95
C LEU A 92 6.80 11.06 2.69
N ARG A 93 7.61 10.83 1.66
CA ARG A 93 8.15 9.50 1.32
C ARG A 93 8.95 8.88 2.47
N GLU A 94 9.84 9.67 3.08
CA GLU A 94 10.74 9.19 4.13
C GLU A 94 9.98 9.07 5.47
N GLY A 95 9.15 10.07 5.79
CA GLY A 95 8.36 10.16 7.01
C GLY A 95 7.21 9.14 7.10
N THR A 96 6.66 8.67 5.98
CA THR A 96 5.61 7.62 5.97
C THR A 96 6.13 6.23 5.63
N ARG A 97 7.44 6.04 5.41
CA ARG A 97 8.03 4.73 5.07
C ARG A 97 7.64 3.63 6.06
N ARG A 98 7.57 3.97 7.35
CA ARG A 98 7.03 3.13 8.45
C ARG A 98 5.64 2.59 8.12
N ALA A 99 4.67 3.50 8.05
CA ALA A 99 3.26 3.19 7.90
C ALA A 99 2.93 2.51 6.56
N HIS A 100 3.67 2.83 5.48
CA HIS A 100 3.56 2.13 4.19
C HIS A 100 3.83 0.63 4.32
N VAL A 101 4.96 0.25 4.92
CA VAL A 101 5.35 -1.16 5.11
C VAL A 101 4.32 -1.88 6.00
N GLN A 102 3.81 -1.22 7.04
CA GLN A 102 2.75 -1.79 7.89
C GLN A 102 1.45 -2.03 7.12
N ALA A 103 1.05 -1.10 6.24
CA ALA A 103 -0.14 -1.24 5.41
C ALA A 103 -0.03 -2.42 4.43
N GLU A 104 1.13 -2.58 3.77
CA GLU A 104 1.43 -3.70 2.86
C GLU A 104 1.37 -5.07 3.55
N HIS A 105 1.78 -5.15 4.82
CA HIS A 105 1.75 -6.37 5.63
C HIS A 105 0.43 -6.59 6.41
N SER A 106 -0.56 -5.72 6.25
CA SER A 106 -1.86 -5.86 6.94
C SER A 106 -2.66 -7.07 6.44
N ALA A 107 -3.48 -7.65 7.32
CA ALA A 107 -4.28 -8.84 6.99
C ALA A 107 -5.25 -8.61 5.83
N GLY A 108 -5.89 -7.43 5.76
CA GLY A 108 -6.81 -7.09 4.66
C GLY A 108 -6.09 -6.80 3.34
N ALA A 109 -4.89 -6.18 3.36
CA ALA A 109 -4.07 -6.06 2.16
C ALA A 109 -3.63 -7.44 1.63
N ALA A 110 -3.23 -8.35 2.52
CA ALA A 110 -2.94 -9.74 2.18
C ALA A 110 -4.18 -10.48 1.62
N ALA A 111 -5.37 -10.27 2.20
CA ALA A 111 -6.61 -10.85 1.72
C ALA A 111 -6.98 -10.35 0.31
N LEU A 112 -6.93 -9.03 0.07
CA LEU A 112 -7.16 -8.43 -1.24
C LEU A 112 -6.17 -8.95 -2.30
N LEU A 113 -4.88 -9.01 -1.93
CA LEU A 113 -3.83 -9.51 -2.82
C LEU A 113 -3.88 -11.03 -3.02
N SER A 114 -4.57 -11.80 -2.18
CA SER A 114 -4.67 -13.25 -2.31
C SER A 114 -5.38 -13.70 -3.59
N GLY A 115 -6.28 -12.86 -4.14
CA GLY A 115 -7.16 -13.23 -5.26
C GLY A 115 -8.20 -14.29 -4.91
N ARG A 116 -8.42 -14.57 -3.61
CA ARG A 116 -9.44 -15.51 -3.10
C ARG A 116 -10.69 -14.83 -2.52
N LEU A 117 -10.72 -13.50 -2.49
CA LEU A 117 -11.83 -12.71 -1.95
C LEU A 117 -13.10 -12.97 -2.77
N GLU A 118 -14.26 -13.16 -2.13
CA GLU A 118 -15.52 -13.34 -2.86
C GLU A 118 -15.86 -12.07 -3.67
N LEU A 119 -16.59 -12.22 -4.78
CA LEU A 119 -16.92 -11.08 -5.63
C LEU A 119 -17.82 -10.07 -4.91
N GLU A 120 -18.74 -10.53 -4.05
CA GLU A 120 -19.54 -9.67 -3.17
C GLU A 120 -18.66 -8.82 -2.25
N ASP A 121 -17.66 -9.45 -1.62
CA ASP A 121 -16.70 -8.76 -0.74
C ASP A 121 -15.83 -7.75 -1.49
N TYR A 122 -15.43 -8.06 -2.72
CA TYR A 122 -14.67 -7.12 -3.54
C TYR A 122 -15.54 -5.95 -3.99
N VAL A 123 -16.81 -6.16 -4.36
CA VAL A 123 -17.77 -5.08 -4.65
C VAL A 123 -18.00 -4.22 -3.40
N ARG A 124 -18.14 -4.83 -2.23
CA ARG A 124 -18.25 -4.13 -0.95
C ARG A 124 -17.01 -3.31 -0.63
N TRP A 125 -15.81 -3.85 -0.86
CA TRP A 125 -14.55 -3.11 -0.74
C TRP A 125 -14.46 -1.93 -1.72
N MET A 126 -14.87 -2.11 -2.98
CA MET A 126 -14.96 -1.02 -3.94
C MET A 126 -15.94 0.06 -3.50
N ALA A 127 -17.09 -0.29 -2.91
CA ALA A 127 -18.03 0.70 -2.37
C ALA A 127 -17.46 1.47 -1.16
N VAL A 128 -16.70 0.81 -0.27
CA VAL A 128 -15.94 1.47 0.81
C VAL A 128 -14.92 2.47 0.22
N LEU A 129 -14.16 2.06 -0.80
CA LEU A 129 -13.23 2.98 -1.48
C LEU A 129 -13.96 4.14 -2.15
N TRP A 130 -15.07 3.87 -2.85
CA TRP A 130 -15.87 4.90 -3.52
C TRP A 130 -16.24 6.02 -2.55
N ARG A 131 -16.78 5.69 -1.36
CA ARG A 131 -17.15 6.71 -0.36
C ARG A 131 -15.96 7.58 0.06
N VAL A 132 -14.76 7.01 0.17
CA VAL A 132 -13.55 7.73 0.56
C VAL A 132 -13.02 8.63 -0.57
N TYR A 133 -12.98 8.14 -1.81
CA TYR A 133 -12.56 8.95 -2.95
C TYR A 133 -13.56 10.05 -3.29
N ASP A 134 -14.86 9.77 -3.25
CA ASP A 134 -15.91 10.76 -3.50
C ASP A 134 -15.82 11.91 -2.48
N SER A 135 -15.71 11.58 -1.18
CA SER A 135 -15.49 12.58 -0.13
C SER A 135 -14.19 13.38 -0.29
N LEU A 136 -13.09 12.72 -0.69
CA LEU A 136 -11.80 13.39 -0.91
C LEU A 136 -11.82 14.28 -2.16
N GLU A 137 -12.46 13.82 -3.24
CA GLU A 137 -12.50 14.51 -4.54
C GLU A 137 -13.45 15.70 -4.52
N LEU A 138 -14.57 15.61 -3.78
CA LEU A 138 -15.42 16.77 -3.50
C LEU A 138 -14.68 17.84 -2.67
N ALA A 139 -13.93 17.43 -1.63
CA ALA A 139 -13.13 18.34 -0.83
C ALA A 139 -11.97 18.97 -1.62
N LEU A 140 -11.28 18.19 -2.47
CA LEU A 140 -10.25 18.73 -3.37
C LEU A 140 -10.82 19.67 -4.43
N ALA A 141 -12.04 19.41 -4.93
CA ALA A 141 -12.72 20.31 -5.88
C ALA A 141 -13.13 21.64 -5.22
N GLU A 142 -13.64 21.61 -4.00
CA GLU A 142 -13.98 22.80 -3.20
C GLU A 142 -12.75 23.72 -3.02
N TYR A 143 -11.58 23.14 -2.74
CA TYR A 143 -10.32 23.86 -2.54
C TYR A 143 -9.38 23.81 -3.75
N SER A 144 -9.92 23.60 -4.96
CA SER A 144 -9.13 23.44 -6.21
C SER A 144 -8.28 24.66 -6.59
N THR A 145 -8.61 25.85 -6.08
CA THR A 145 -7.84 27.10 -6.28
C THR A 145 -6.97 27.46 -5.05
N HIS A 146 -6.96 26.64 -4.01
CA HIS A 146 -6.16 26.89 -2.81
C HIS A 146 -4.65 26.80 -3.15
N PRO A 147 -3.79 27.75 -2.71
CA PRO A 147 -2.38 27.81 -3.14
C PRO A 147 -1.58 26.52 -2.95
N VAL A 148 -1.85 25.78 -1.86
CA VAL A 148 -1.16 24.50 -1.55
C VAL A 148 -1.66 23.34 -2.41
N LEU A 149 -2.89 23.41 -2.95
CA LEU A 149 -3.56 22.27 -3.61
C LEU A 149 -3.62 22.42 -5.14
N ALA A 150 -3.74 23.65 -5.65
CA ALA A 150 -3.97 23.93 -7.06
C ALA A 150 -2.89 23.34 -7.99
N ALA A 151 -1.63 23.34 -7.57
CA ALA A 151 -0.49 22.88 -8.39
C ALA A 151 -0.47 21.35 -8.65
N PHE A 152 -1.23 20.54 -7.89
CA PHE A 152 -1.38 19.10 -8.15
C PHE A 152 -2.83 18.69 -8.48
N TYR A 153 -3.77 19.62 -8.57
CA TYR A 153 -5.17 19.33 -8.82
C TYR A 153 -5.45 19.12 -10.32
N ASP A 154 -5.51 17.85 -10.75
CA ASP A 154 -6.03 17.44 -12.06
C ASP A 154 -7.03 16.27 -11.88
N PRO A 155 -8.35 16.54 -11.89
CA PRO A 155 -9.35 15.50 -11.74
C PRO A 155 -9.45 14.59 -12.98
N SER A 156 -9.07 15.08 -14.17
CA SER A 156 -9.08 14.25 -15.39
C SER A 156 -7.99 13.17 -15.34
N LEU A 157 -6.88 13.46 -14.66
CA LEU A 157 -5.77 12.54 -14.49
C LEU A 157 -5.93 11.62 -13.27
N LEU A 158 -6.36 12.17 -12.13
CA LEU A 158 -6.29 11.47 -10.84
C LEU A 158 -7.62 11.03 -10.22
N SER A 159 -8.77 11.67 -10.52
CA SER A 159 -10.02 11.31 -9.83
C SER A 159 -10.41 9.84 -10.05
N ARG A 160 -10.79 9.15 -8.96
CA ARG A 160 -11.06 7.71 -8.90
C ARG A 160 -12.52 7.40 -8.64
N ALA A 161 -13.32 8.30 -8.07
CA ALA A 161 -14.72 8.02 -7.73
C ALA A 161 -15.54 7.55 -8.94
N ASN A 162 -15.42 8.22 -10.09
CA ASN A 162 -16.07 7.83 -11.34
C ASN A 162 -15.58 6.48 -11.90
N PRO A 163 -14.26 6.22 -12.03
CA PRO A 163 -13.73 4.88 -12.34
C PRO A 163 -14.22 3.76 -11.41
N ILE A 164 -14.26 3.98 -10.09
CA ILE A 164 -14.75 2.99 -9.12
C ILE A 164 -16.25 2.73 -9.31
N ALA A 165 -17.05 3.77 -9.55
CA ALA A 165 -18.48 3.61 -9.84
C ALA A 165 -18.74 2.79 -11.12
N LYS A 166 -17.98 3.04 -12.18
CA LYS A 166 -18.01 2.23 -13.43
C LYS A 166 -17.68 0.76 -13.15
N ASP A 167 -16.68 0.50 -12.29
CA ASP A 167 -16.31 -0.85 -11.90
C ASP A 167 -17.41 -1.52 -11.07
N ILE A 168 -17.98 -0.85 -10.06
CA ILE A 168 -19.09 -1.40 -9.26
C ILE A 168 -20.28 -1.74 -10.15
N LEU A 169 -20.69 -0.84 -11.06
CA LEU A 169 -21.77 -1.08 -12.02
C LEU A 169 -21.55 -2.39 -12.80
N TYR A 170 -20.36 -2.57 -13.37
CA TYR A 170 -20.04 -3.79 -14.12
C TYR A 170 -19.99 -5.04 -13.24
N LEU A 171 -19.30 -4.97 -12.10
CA LEU A 171 -19.13 -6.11 -11.18
C LEU A 171 -20.47 -6.59 -10.62
N LEU A 172 -21.45 -5.69 -10.41
CA LEU A 172 -22.82 -6.05 -10.04
C LEU A 172 -23.54 -6.88 -11.14
N THR A 173 -23.22 -6.69 -12.43
CA THR A 173 -23.85 -7.48 -13.52
C THR A 173 -23.33 -8.91 -13.62
N ILE A 174 -22.14 -9.18 -13.09
CA ILE A 174 -21.51 -10.51 -13.09
C ILE A 174 -21.52 -11.20 -11.72
N LEU A 175 -22.12 -10.59 -10.70
CA LEU A 175 -22.48 -11.30 -9.47
C LEU A 175 -23.42 -12.46 -9.82
N PRO A 176 -23.27 -13.62 -9.17
CA PRO A 176 -24.26 -14.69 -9.31
C PRO A 176 -25.64 -14.16 -8.87
N PRO A 177 -26.75 -14.60 -9.51
CA PRO A 177 -28.09 -14.22 -9.10
C PRO A 177 -28.25 -14.44 -7.60
N PHE A 178 -28.61 -13.38 -6.88
CA PHE A 178 -28.70 -13.42 -5.43
C PHE A 178 -29.61 -14.59 -5.03
N ALA A 179 -29.07 -15.55 -4.28
CA ALA A 179 -29.92 -16.51 -3.59
C ALA A 179 -30.73 -15.69 -2.59
N SER A 180 -31.97 -15.37 -2.98
CA SER A 180 -32.85 -14.45 -2.27
C SER A 180 -33.25 -15.04 -0.93
N LYS A 181 -32.37 -14.89 0.06
CA LYS A 181 -32.79 -14.81 1.46
C LYS A 181 -33.66 -13.57 1.53
N ASP A 182 -34.91 -13.76 1.88
CA ASP A 182 -35.97 -12.74 1.81
C ASP A 182 -35.58 -11.49 2.61
N VAL A 183 -35.03 -10.48 1.92
CA VAL A 183 -34.88 -9.14 2.46
C VAL A 183 -36.17 -8.40 2.15
N ASP A 184 -37.01 -8.25 3.17
CA ASP A 184 -38.26 -7.50 3.08
C ASP A 184 -37.96 -6.00 2.94
N LEU A 185 -37.77 -5.58 1.69
CA LEU A 185 -37.54 -4.19 1.29
C LEU A 185 -38.75 -3.26 1.57
N SER A 186 -39.91 -3.78 2.00
CA SER A 186 -41.09 -2.95 2.30
C SER A 186 -41.00 -2.18 3.62
N SER A 187 -40.05 -2.52 4.49
CA SER A 187 -39.93 -1.97 5.85
C SER A 187 -38.83 -0.92 6.04
N SER A 188 -37.90 -0.79 5.08
CA SER A 188 -36.73 0.07 5.21
C SER A 188 -37.03 1.48 4.68
N SER A 189 -37.39 2.40 5.58
CA SER A 189 -37.43 3.83 5.30
C SER A 189 -36.01 4.35 4.98
N ILE A 190 -35.64 4.34 3.70
CA ILE A 190 -34.33 4.83 3.25
C ILE A 190 -34.23 6.33 3.58
N PRO A 191 -33.19 6.78 4.33
CA PRO A 191 -33.02 8.20 4.64
C PRO A 191 -32.87 9.03 3.36
N SER A 192 -33.60 10.14 3.29
CA SER A 192 -33.70 11.02 2.11
C SER A 192 -32.62 12.10 2.04
N ALA A 193 -31.47 11.90 2.72
CA ALA A 193 -30.40 12.89 2.84
C ALA A 193 -29.02 12.25 2.65
N GLU A 194 -28.09 13.05 2.12
CA GLU A 194 -26.83 12.66 1.45
C GLU A 194 -27.03 12.03 0.05
N PRO A 195 -26.17 12.35 -0.94
CA PRO A 195 -26.33 11.85 -2.29
C PRO A 195 -26.15 10.33 -2.37
N PHE A 196 -27.13 9.66 -2.97
CA PHE A 196 -27.02 8.25 -3.34
C PHE A 196 -25.90 8.06 -4.37
N PRO A 197 -25.19 6.92 -4.34
CA PRO A 197 -24.12 6.67 -5.29
C PRO A 197 -24.65 6.53 -6.72
N PRO A 198 -23.81 6.75 -7.74
CA PRO A 198 -24.16 6.56 -9.15
C PRO A 198 -24.24 5.06 -9.57
N PHE A 199 -24.57 4.16 -8.63
CA PHE A 199 -24.71 2.72 -8.85
C PHE A 199 -25.80 2.12 -7.94
N PRO A 200 -26.40 0.97 -8.30
CA PRO A 200 -27.40 0.30 -7.47
C PRO A 200 -26.87 -0.06 -6.07
N LEU A 201 -27.72 0.08 -5.05
CA LEU A 201 -27.45 -0.35 -3.67
C LEU A 201 -28.20 -1.65 -3.34
N PRO A 202 -27.64 -2.84 -3.66
CA PRO A 202 -28.17 -4.11 -3.16
C PRO A 202 -28.03 -4.19 -1.62
N PRO A 203 -28.80 -5.07 -0.95
CA PRO A 203 -28.85 -5.12 0.52
C PRO A 203 -27.49 -5.27 1.22
N PHE A 204 -26.53 -5.98 0.62
CA PHE A 204 -25.19 -6.18 1.19
C PHE A 204 -24.28 -4.94 1.15
N LEU A 205 -24.72 -3.84 0.51
CA LEU A 205 -24.05 -2.53 0.53
C LEU A 205 -24.81 -1.48 1.37
N LEU A 206 -26.05 -1.74 1.75
CA LEU A 206 -26.95 -0.70 2.31
C LEU A 206 -26.44 -0.12 3.63
N ASP A 207 -25.84 -0.95 4.48
CA ASP A 207 -25.24 -0.56 5.76
C ASP A 207 -24.09 0.46 5.58
N LEU A 208 -23.35 0.42 4.47
CA LEU A 208 -22.31 1.41 4.18
C LEU A 208 -22.85 2.84 4.01
N TRP A 209 -24.16 3.02 3.82
CA TRP A 209 -24.85 4.32 3.80
C TRP A 209 -25.71 4.55 5.04
N THR A 210 -26.48 3.56 5.50
CA THR A 210 -27.45 3.73 6.60
C THR A 210 -26.84 3.62 7.99
N SER A 211 -25.75 2.85 8.15
CA SER A 211 -25.05 2.64 9.42
C SER A 211 -23.56 2.34 9.18
N PRO A 212 -22.80 3.28 8.58
CA PRO A 212 -21.44 3.02 8.12
C PRO A 212 -20.52 2.54 9.25
N PRO A 213 -19.69 1.51 9.02
CA PRO A 213 -18.77 0.99 10.04
C PRO A 213 -17.85 2.07 10.61
N PRO A 214 -17.46 2.02 11.89
CA PRO A 214 -16.69 3.09 12.53
C PRO A 214 -15.40 3.49 11.79
N ALA A 215 -14.65 2.53 11.23
CA ALA A 215 -13.46 2.83 10.44
C ALA A 215 -13.74 3.69 9.19
N LEU A 216 -14.89 3.50 8.53
CA LEU A 216 -15.30 4.31 7.40
C LEU A 216 -15.79 5.69 7.88
N THR A 217 -16.65 5.72 8.88
CA THR A 217 -17.20 6.95 9.48
C THR A 217 -16.11 7.89 10.00
N THR A 218 -15.10 7.35 10.68
CA THR A 218 -13.96 8.12 11.22
C THR A 218 -13.13 8.75 10.10
N TYR A 219 -12.88 8.03 8.98
CA TYR A 219 -12.14 8.61 7.85
C TYR A 219 -12.98 9.69 7.14
N LEU A 220 -14.25 9.42 6.81
CA LEU A 220 -15.13 10.41 6.14
C LEU A 220 -15.30 11.69 6.98
N SER A 221 -15.47 11.53 8.31
CA SER A 221 -15.57 12.68 9.22
C SER A 221 -14.28 13.50 9.28
N HIS A 222 -13.12 12.87 9.11
CA HIS A 222 -11.82 13.54 9.10
C HIS A 222 -11.53 14.26 7.77
N ILE A 223 -11.93 13.69 6.62
CA ILE A 223 -11.89 14.45 5.34
C ILE A 223 -12.76 15.72 5.46
N LYS A 224 -13.96 15.59 6.06
CA LYS A 224 -14.88 16.71 6.30
C LYS A 224 -14.36 17.73 7.32
N SER A 225 -13.57 17.33 8.31
CA SER A 225 -12.93 18.29 9.23
C SER A 225 -11.80 19.05 8.52
N LEU A 226 -11.01 18.39 7.68
CA LEU A 226 -9.99 19.04 6.85
C LEU A 226 -10.60 20.05 5.86
N SER A 227 -11.74 19.72 5.23
CA SER A 227 -12.43 20.65 4.31
C SER A 227 -13.24 21.76 5.02
N SER A 228 -13.31 21.78 6.36
CA SER A 228 -14.11 22.77 7.10
C SER A 228 -13.61 24.21 6.99
N SER A 229 -12.35 24.42 6.60
CA SER A 229 -11.76 25.75 6.45
C SER A 229 -10.57 25.76 5.50
N SER A 230 -10.28 26.94 4.92
CA SER A 230 -9.06 27.17 4.13
C SER A 230 -7.76 26.90 4.91
N SER A 231 -7.75 27.07 6.24
CA SER A 231 -6.57 26.79 7.07
C SER A 231 -6.30 25.31 7.30
N THR A 232 -7.34 24.47 7.25
CA THR A 232 -7.25 23.00 7.44
C THR A 232 -7.14 22.25 6.10
N ALA A 233 -7.65 22.84 5.01
CA ALA A 233 -7.63 22.28 3.67
C ALA A 233 -6.26 21.77 3.17
N PRO A 234 -5.09 22.36 3.54
CA PRO A 234 -3.78 21.78 3.20
C PRO A 234 -3.62 20.30 3.58
N GLY A 235 -4.26 19.82 4.65
CA GLY A 235 -4.20 18.40 5.04
C GLY A 235 -4.77 17.44 3.99
N LEU A 236 -5.63 17.90 3.08
CA LEU A 236 -6.13 17.11 1.95
C LEU A 236 -4.99 16.63 1.03
N LEU A 237 -3.88 17.38 0.95
CA LEU A 237 -2.66 16.97 0.23
C LEU A 237 -2.12 15.65 0.77
N ALA A 238 -2.08 15.47 2.09
CA ALA A 238 -1.56 14.25 2.71
C ALA A 238 -2.43 13.03 2.38
N HIS A 239 -3.76 13.17 2.37
CA HIS A 239 -4.66 12.09 1.94
C HIS A 239 -4.57 11.81 0.43
N ALA A 240 -4.50 12.85 -0.41
CA ALA A 240 -4.27 12.71 -1.85
C ALA A 240 -2.95 11.99 -2.15
N TYR A 241 -1.88 12.31 -1.42
CA TYR A 241 -0.59 11.64 -1.46
C TYR A 241 -0.71 10.13 -1.13
N VAL A 242 -1.31 9.77 0.01
CA VAL A 242 -1.43 8.37 0.42
C VAL A 242 -2.29 7.55 -0.56
N ARG A 243 -3.39 8.12 -1.06
CA ARG A 243 -4.28 7.44 -2.02
C ARG A 243 -3.66 7.37 -3.42
N TYR A 244 -3.48 8.51 -4.10
CA TYR A 244 -3.15 8.53 -5.52
C TYR A 244 -1.75 7.98 -5.84
N LEU A 245 -0.72 8.27 -5.03
CA LEU A 245 0.60 7.67 -5.26
C LEU A 245 0.64 6.17 -4.92
N GLY A 246 -0.22 5.71 -4.00
CA GLY A 246 -0.46 4.29 -3.75
C GLY A 246 -1.03 3.59 -4.98
N ASP A 247 -2.11 4.14 -5.55
CA ASP A 247 -2.76 3.62 -6.75
C ASP A 247 -1.81 3.58 -7.97
N LEU A 248 -1.05 4.66 -8.19
CA LEU A 248 -0.05 4.78 -9.26
C LEU A 248 1.19 3.89 -9.06
N SER A 249 1.33 3.21 -7.92
CA SER A 249 2.48 2.35 -7.61
C SER A 249 2.10 0.88 -7.45
N GLY A 250 1.09 0.57 -6.64
CA GLY A 250 0.59 -0.80 -6.42
C GLY A 250 -0.62 -1.19 -7.29
N GLY A 251 -1.42 -0.23 -7.74
CA GLY A 251 -2.72 -0.47 -8.38
C GLY A 251 -2.64 -1.35 -9.64
N GLN A 252 -1.58 -1.22 -10.45
CA GLN A 252 -1.37 -2.08 -11.63
C GLN A 252 -1.24 -3.57 -11.28
N VAL A 253 -0.61 -3.88 -10.14
CA VAL A 253 -0.48 -5.26 -9.65
C VAL A 253 -1.80 -5.78 -9.11
N ILE A 254 -2.55 -4.93 -8.39
CA ILE A 254 -3.87 -5.28 -7.84
C ILE A 254 -4.86 -5.52 -8.98
N GLY A 255 -5.04 -4.58 -9.91
CA GLY A 255 -5.94 -4.74 -11.06
C GLY A 255 -5.64 -5.99 -11.90
N ALA A 256 -4.36 -6.30 -12.13
CA ALA A 256 -3.94 -7.52 -12.81
C ALA A 256 -4.17 -8.82 -12.00
N ARG A 257 -4.38 -8.75 -10.67
CA ARG A 257 -4.84 -9.87 -9.84
C ARG A 257 -6.36 -9.98 -9.86
N ILE A 258 -7.09 -8.88 -9.62
CA ILE A 258 -8.56 -8.80 -9.66
C ILE A 258 -9.11 -9.32 -10.98
N LYS A 259 -8.57 -8.84 -12.12
CA LYS A 259 -8.95 -9.31 -13.46
C LYS A 259 -8.85 -10.83 -13.62
N ARG A 260 -7.84 -11.45 -13.01
CA ARG A 260 -7.64 -12.91 -13.06
C ARG A 260 -8.51 -13.66 -12.05
N ALA A 261 -8.73 -13.11 -10.86
CA ALA A 261 -9.52 -13.73 -9.81
C ALA A 261 -10.98 -13.93 -10.24
N TYR A 262 -11.56 -12.94 -10.92
CA TYR A 262 -12.96 -12.95 -11.33
C TYR A 262 -13.18 -13.24 -12.83
N GLY A 263 -12.11 -13.58 -13.56
CA GLY A 263 -12.21 -13.90 -15.00
C GLY A 263 -12.66 -12.74 -15.88
N LEU A 264 -12.35 -11.49 -15.50
CA LEU A 264 -12.87 -10.30 -16.19
C LEU A 264 -12.26 -10.17 -17.59
N GLU A 265 -13.11 -10.03 -18.61
CA GLU A 265 -12.70 -9.80 -19.99
C GLU A 265 -12.58 -8.29 -20.31
N GLY A 266 -11.95 -7.95 -21.44
CA GLY A 266 -11.91 -6.55 -21.90
C GLY A 266 -11.21 -5.59 -20.92
N GLN A 267 -11.87 -4.48 -20.59
CA GLN A 267 -11.36 -3.43 -19.69
C GLN A 267 -12.30 -3.15 -18.51
N ASP A 268 -13.44 -3.84 -18.41
CA ASP A 268 -14.45 -3.52 -17.41
C ASP A 268 -14.11 -4.12 -16.04
N GLY A 269 -14.68 -3.55 -14.96
CA GLY A 269 -14.40 -3.98 -13.58
C GLY A 269 -12.97 -3.72 -13.07
N THR A 270 -12.17 -2.94 -13.81
CA THR A 270 -10.78 -2.57 -13.45
C THR A 270 -10.39 -1.12 -13.82
N ALA A 271 -11.35 -0.25 -14.16
CA ALA A 271 -11.16 1.16 -14.47
C ALA A 271 -10.47 1.95 -13.34
N PHE A 272 -10.76 1.65 -12.07
CA PHE A 272 -10.11 2.25 -10.91
C PHE A 272 -8.57 2.24 -11.02
N TYR A 273 -8.02 1.12 -11.49
CA TYR A 273 -6.58 0.91 -11.63
C TYR A 273 -5.96 1.53 -12.89
N ARG A 274 -6.74 2.24 -13.73
CA ARG A 274 -6.24 2.85 -14.98
C ARG A 274 -6.23 4.37 -14.90
N PHE A 275 -5.11 4.97 -15.29
CA PHE A 275 -4.91 6.42 -15.33
C PHE A 275 -4.79 6.93 -16.77
N ASP A 276 -5.48 6.27 -17.70
CA ASP A 276 -5.42 6.55 -19.14
C ASP A 276 -6.84 6.76 -19.72
N GLU A 277 -7.20 8.02 -19.93
CA GLU A 277 -8.31 8.42 -20.79
C GLU A 277 -7.73 8.99 -22.10
N GLY A 278 -7.22 8.12 -22.98
CA GLY A 278 -6.79 8.51 -24.33
C GLY A 278 -6.15 7.42 -25.19
N SER A 279 -5.44 6.46 -24.59
CA SER A 279 -4.43 5.63 -25.29
C SER A 279 -4.77 4.14 -25.33
N ALA A 280 -6.04 3.76 -25.24
CA ALA A 280 -6.50 2.36 -25.28
C ALA A 280 -6.42 1.70 -26.68
N GLY A 281 -5.33 1.94 -27.41
CA GLY A 281 -4.95 1.14 -28.57
C GLY A 281 -4.52 -0.26 -28.13
N GLN A 282 -5.02 -1.29 -28.80
CA GLN A 282 -4.60 -2.67 -28.56
C GLN A 282 -3.11 -2.84 -28.91
N GLY A 283 -2.23 -2.80 -27.92
CA GLY A 283 -0.80 -2.99 -28.14
C GLY A 283 0.14 -2.11 -27.31
N GLU A 284 -0.34 -1.34 -26.32
CA GLU A 284 0.58 -0.60 -25.42
C GLU A 284 1.67 -1.52 -24.86
N ILE A 285 2.91 -1.17 -25.18
CA ILE A 285 4.09 -1.85 -24.65
C ILE A 285 4.17 -1.49 -23.17
N LYS A 286 4.28 -2.47 -22.28
CA LYS A 286 4.38 -2.30 -20.81
C LYS A 286 5.41 -1.24 -20.36
N ALA A 287 6.40 -0.95 -21.19
CA ALA A 287 7.39 0.11 -20.98
C ALA A 287 6.75 1.51 -21.04
N GLU A 288 5.85 1.78 -21.98
CA GLU A 288 5.21 3.09 -22.15
C GLU A 288 4.21 3.35 -21.02
N THR A 289 3.33 2.38 -20.70
CA THR A 289 2.44 2.48 -19.54
C THR A 289 3.25 2.74 -18.25
N LYS A 290 4.39 2.07 -18.05
CA LYS A 290 5.28 2.29 -16.90
C LYS A 290 5.91 3.69 -16.92
N LYS A 291 6.35 4.17 -18.08
CA LYS A 291 6.92 5.51 -18.29
C LYS A 291 5.88 6.59 -17.97
N ARG A 292 4.67 6.48 -18.54
CA ARG A 292 3.54 7.37 -18.28
C ARG A 292 3.14 7.40 -16.81
N MET A 293 3.08 6.24 -16.12
CA MET A 293 2.87 6.23 -14.65
C MET A 293 4.01 6.91 -13.88
N GLY A 294 5.25 6.88 -14.39
CA GLY A 294 6.37 7.66 -13.84
C GLY A 294 6.14 9.16 -13.99
N GLU A 295 5.84 9.61 -15.21
CA GLU A 295 5.57 11.02 -15.56
C GLU A 295 4.43 11.61 -14.71
N ILE A 296 3.33 10.89 -14.51
CA ILE A 296 2.21 11.30 -13.65
C ILE A 296 2.66 11.47 -12.19
N LYS A 297 3.40 10.49 -11.65
CA LYS A 297 3.89 10.56 -10.26
C LYS A 297 4.87 11.72 -10.05
N ASP A 298 5.72 11.99 -11.03
CA ASP A 298 6.71 13.07 -10.92
C ASP A 298 6.07 14.44 -11.13
N TRP A 299 5.01 14.56 -11.96
CA TRP A 299 4.16 15.74 -12.02
C TRP A 299 3.48 16.00 -10.68
N PHE A 300 2.82 15.00 -10.09
CA PHE A 300 2.12 15.14 -8.81
C PHE A 300 3.08 15.55 -7.67
N ARG A 301 4.29 14.96 -7.63
CA ARG A 301 5.33 15.37 -6.67
C ARG A 301 5.74 16.84 -6.83
N ARG A 302 6.02 17.29 -8.06
CA ARG A 302 6.35 18.69 -8.32
C ARG A 302 5.21 19.63 -7.90
N GLY A 303 3.96 19.26 -8.17
CA GLY A 303 2.80 20.05 -7.75
C GLY A 303 2.68 20.19 -6.22
N MET A 304 2.91 19.11 -5.46
CA MET A 304 2.98 19.19 -4.00
C MET A 304 4.16 20.04 -3.51
N ASP A 305 5.33 19.87 -4.11
CA ASP A 305 6.55 20.61 -3.75
C ASP A 305 6.40 22.12 -4.03
N GLU A 306 5.79 22.49 -5.15
CA GLU A 306 5.47 23.87 -5.52
C GLU A 306 4.41 24.48 -4.58
N GLY A 307 3.31 23.77 -4.33
CA GLY A 307 2.21 24.27 -3.48
C GLY A 307 2.60 24.45 -2.01
N VAL A 308 3.47 23.60 -1.47
CA VAL A 308 3.94 23.69 -0.07
C VAL A 308 5.12 24.64 0.09
N GLY A 309 5.99 24.74 -0.91
CA GLY A 309 7.17 25.61 -0.88
C GLY A 309 8.08 25.32 0.31
N GLU A 310 8.50 26.38 1.03
CA GLU A 310 9.48 26.31 2.12
C GLU A 310 8.89 26.41 3.55
N ASP A 311 7.57 26.34 3.71
CA ASP A 311 6.97 26.36 5.06
C ASP A 311 7.26 25.05 5.81
N LYS A 312 8.29 25.10 6.68
CA LYS A 312 8.70 23.97 7.53
C LYS A 312 7.61 23.52 8.51
N ALA A 313 6.76 24.43 8.98
CA ALA A 313 5.67 24.08 9.89
C ALA A 313 4.54 23.36 9.14
N LEU A 314 4.21 23.80 7.92
CA LEU A 314 3.30 23.07 7.04
C LEU A 314 3.87 21.70 6.64
N LYS A 315 5.14 21.63 6.21
CA LYS A 315 5.85 20.37 5.93
C LYS A 315 5.75 19.39 7.11
N ALA A 316 5.98 19.86 8.34
CA ALA A 316 5.82 19.08 9.56
C ALA A 316 4.39 18.57 9.77
N ARG A 317 3.38 19.44 9.67
CA ARG A 317 1.96 19.03 9.78
C ARG A 317 1.56 18.00 8.73
N LEU A 318 2.00 18.16 7.49
CA LEU A 318 1.69 17.22 6.40
C LEU A 318 2.30 15.83 6.59
N VAL A 319 3.49 15.72 7.20
CA VAL A 319 4.08 14.42 7.55
C VAL A 319 3.29 13.72 8.67
N LYS A 320 2.82 14.47 9.66
CA LYS A 320 1.95 13.95 10.73
C LYS A 320 0.60 13.49 10.15
N GLU A 321 -0.04 14.34 9.37
CA GLU A 321 -1.30 14.05 8.68
C GLU A 321 -1.19 12.84 7.74
N ALA A 322 -0.07 12.70 7.02
CA ALA A 322 0.11 11.55 6.13
C ALA A 322 0.27 10.22 6.91
N ASN A 323 0.83 10.23 8.12
CA ASN A 323 0.85 9.05 8.98
C ASN A 323 -0.55 8.73 9.54
N LEU A 324 -1.35 9.74 9.91
CA LEU A 324 -2.77 9.55 10.25
C LEU A 324 -3.57 9.01 9.05
N ALA A 325 -3.34 9.53 7.84
CA ALA A 325 -3.94 9.04 6.61
C ALA A 325 -3.58 7.56 6.35
N PHE A 326 -2.32 7.14 6.54
CA PHE A 326 -1.95 5.72 6.45
C PHE A 326 -2.65 4.86 7.51
N ALA A 327 -2.76 5.34 8.75
CA ALA A 327 -3.47 4.62 9.80
C ALA A 327 -4.96 4.42 9.47
N LEU A 328 -5.65 5.50 9.06
CA LEU A 328 -7.04 5.47 8.61
C LEU A 328 -7.24 4.51 7.42
N ASN A 329 -6.36 4.57 6.42
CA ASN A 329 -6.38 3.65 5.29
C ASN A 329 -6.20 2.18 5.71
N THR A 330 -5.31 1.92 6.67
CA THR A 330 -5.05 0.56 7.14
C THR A 330 -6.17 0.04 8.04
N HIS A 331 -6.88 0.92 8.75
CA HIS A 331 -8.14 0.59 9.43
C HIS A 331 -9.26 0.21 8.46
N LEU A 332 -9.37 0.84 7.28
CA LEU A 332 -10.35 0.39 6.26
C LEU A 332 -10.13 -1.07 5.84
N PHE A 333 -8.88 -1.56 5.82
CA PHE A 333 -8.60 -2.96 5.52
C PHE A 333 -9.22 -3.94 6.53
N SER A 334 -9.60 -3.52 7.74
CA SER A 334 -10.35 -4.37 8.68
C SER A 334 -11.81 -4.59 8.27
N LEU A 335 -12.31 -3.87 7.25
CA LEU A 335 -13.64 -4.06 6.67
C LEU A 335 -13.64 -5.12 5.54
N ILE A 336 -12.46 -5.57 5.10
CA ILE A 336 -12.33 -6.68 4.15
C ILE A 336 -12.60 -7.97 4.91
N ARG A 337 -13.73 -8.63 4.63
CA ARG A 337 -14.01 -9.98 5.11
C ARG A 337 -13.01 -10.92 4.42
N PRO A 338 -12.12 -11.64 5.15
CA PRO A 338 -11.25 -12.62 4.52
C PRO A 338 -12.08 -13.78 3.97
N PRO A 339 -11.57 -14.54 2.98
CA PRO A 339 -12.25 -15.73 2.49
C PRO A 339 -12.56 -16.69 3.64
N SER A 340 -13.75 -17.28 3.63
CA SER A 340 -14.16 -18.26 4.64
C SER A 340 -13.39 -19.57 4.50
N ASP A 341 -12.15 -19.63 4.99
CA ASP A 341 -11.45 -20.89 5.23
C ASP A 341 -12.34 -21.73 6.17
N SER A 342 -12.63 -22.97 5.77
CA SER A 342 -13.79 -23.75 6.24
C SER A 342 -13.63 -24.26 7.69
N SER A 343 -13.87 -23.39 8.67
CA SER A 343 -13.78 -23.70 10.11
C SER A 343 -14.97 -24.49 10.69
N ALA A 344 -15.83 -25.07 9.84
CA ALA A 344 -16.97 -25.86 10.24
C ALA A 344 -17.02 -27.21 9.48
N LEU A 345 -17.07 -28.30 10.25
CA LEU A 345 -17.13 -29.74 9.89
C LEU A 345 -15.81 -30.53 9.93
N VAL A 346 -15.18 -30.56 11.12
CA VAL A 346 -14.44 -31.75 11.57
C VAL A 346 -15.31 -32.51 12.57
N THR A 347 -16.19 -33.37 12.05
CA THR A 347 -16.80 -34.45 12.84
C THR A 347 -15.93 -35.69 12.69
N LEU A 348 -15.31 -36.14 13.78
CA LEU A 348 -14.53 -37.37 13.80
C LEU A 348 -15.47 -38.58 13.70
N ASP A 349 -15.49 -39.26 12.54
CA ASP A 349 -15.93 -40.66 12.48
C ASP A 349 -14.84 -41.53 13.12
N SER A 350 -15.14 -42.08 14.29
CA SER A 350 -14.22 -42.90 15.09
C SER A 350 -14.00 -44.32 14.54
N THR A 351 -14.58 -44.66 13.39
CA THR A 351 -14.66 -46.04 12.90
C THR A 351 -13.68 -46.38 11.77
N SER A 352 -13.14 -45.39 11.04
CA SER A 352 -12.45 -45.62 9.76
C SER A 352 -10.98 -45.15 9.69
N GLY A 353 -10.52 -44.31 10.62
CA GLY A 353 -9.09 -43.94 10.76
C GLY A 353 -8.44 -43.24 9.54
N SER A 354 -9.24 -42.80 8.57
CA SER A 354 -8.77 -42.20 7.31
C SER A 354 -9.36 -40.80 7.13
N LEU A 355 -8.49 -39.83 6.82
CA LEU A 355 -8.92 -38.47 6.48
C LEU A 355 -9.65 -38.47 5.14
N VAL A 356 -10.97 -38.27 5.16
CA VAL A 356 -11.77 -37.99 3.97
C VAL A 356 -11.98 -36.49 3.88
N ALA A 357 -11.43 -35.85 2.85
CA ALA A 357 -11.62 -34.42 2.60
C ALA A 357 -13.08 -34.15 2.20
N ALA A 358 -13.81 -33.40 3.02
CA ALA A 358 -15.17 -32.98 2.71
C ALA A 358 -15.16 -31.77 1.76
N ASP A 359 -15.66 -31.97 0.54
CA ASP A 359 -15.78 -30.94 -0.50
C ASP A 359 -16.70 -29.77 -0.09
N VAL A 360 -16.12 -28.60 0.17
CA VAL A 360 -16.88 -27.35 0.39
C VAL A 360 -17.20 -26.61 -0.93
N PHE A 361 -16.48 -26.93 -2.02
CA PHE A 361 -16.64 -26.26 -3.33
C PHE A 361 -17.63 -26.97 -4.30
N LYS A 362 -18.40 -27.95 -3.83
CA LYS A 362 -19.41 -28.68 -4.63
C LYS A 362 -20.72 -27.91 -4.91
N ARG A 363 -20.70 -26.58 -4.89
CA ARG A 363 -21.88 -25.75 -5.16
C ARG A 363 -22.11 -25.55 -6.67
N PRO A 364 -23.26 -25.94 -7.24
CA PRO A 364 -23.53 -25.79 -8.68
C PRO A 364 -23.50 -24.34 -9.16
N GLU A 365 -23.87 -23.38 -8.30
CA GLU A 365 -23.92 -21.94 -8.61
C GLU A 365 -22.56 -21.32 -9.03
N TYR A 366 -21.43 -21.97 -8.72
CA TYR A 366 -20.08 -21.51 -9.09
C TYR A 366 -19.41 -22.33 -10.20
N ALA A 367 -20.15 -23.21 -10.88
CA ALA A 367 -19.58 -24.15 -11.87
C ALA A 367 -18.88 -23.48 -13.08
N GLY A 368 -19.15 -22.20 -13.35
CA GLY A 368 -18.46 -21.42 -14.38
C GLY A 368 -17.05 -20.94 -14.03
N LEU A 369 -16.66 -20.97 -12.74
CA LEU A 369 -15.38 -20.41 -12.24
C LEU A 369 -14.29 -21.47 -12.01
N ARG A 370 -14.43 -22.68 -12.57
CA ARG A 370 -13.53 -23.85 -12.40
C ARG A 370 -12.10 -23.71 -12.94
N TYR A 371 -11.63 -22.51 -13.25
CA TYR A 371 -10.26 -22.28 -13.75
C TYR A 371 -9.18 -22.74 -12.77
N PHE A 372 -9.40 -22.57 -11.46
CA PHE A 372 -8.43 -22.94 -10.43
C PHE A 372 -8.31 -24.46 -10.20
N GLU A 373 -9.40 -25.23 -10.28
CA GLU A 373 -9.33 -26.71 -10.25
C GLU A 373 -8.46 -27.23 -11.40
N ILE A 374 -8.72 -26.75 -12.63
CA ILE A 374 -7.98 -27.17 -13.83
C ILE A 374 -6.49 -26.82 -13.69
N ARG A 375 -6.17 -25.59 -13.25
CA ARG A 375 -4.78 -25.14 -13.07
C ARG A 375 -4.02 -25.88 -11.98
N GLU A 376 -4.66 -26.22 -10.87
CA GLU A 376 -4.00 -26.97 -9.79
C GLU A 376 -3.78 -28.44 -10.18
N LEU A 377 -4.74 -29.05 -10.89
CA LEU A 377 -4.57 -30.37 -11.50
C LEU A 377 -3.43 -30.37 -12.52
N GLU A 378 -3.33 -29.37 -13.40
CA GLU A 378 -2.21 -29.20 -14.33
C GLU A 378 -0.87 -29.02 -13.60
N ARG A 379 -0.83 -28.23 -12.52
CA ARG A 379 0.37 -28.01 -11.72
C ARG A 379 0.84 -29.30 -11.04
N GLN A 380 -0.08 -30.05 -10.43
CA GLN A 380 0.22 -31.35 -9.81
C GLN A 380 0.51 -32.46 -10.83
N ARG A 381 0.12 -32.30 -12.09
CA ARG A 381 0.52 -33.19 -13.18
C ARG A 381 1.96 -32.90 -13.59
N LYS A 382 2.30 -31.63 -13.85
CA LYS A 382 3.69 -31.19 -14.11
C LYS A 382 4.66 -31.56 -12.99
N LEU A 383 4.26 -31.41 -11.72
CA LEU A 383 5.10 -31.78 -10.57
C LEU A 383 5.27 -33.30 -10.35
N ARG A 384 4.46 -34.14 -11.01
CA ARG A 384 4.66 -35.60 -11.07
C ARG A 384 5.55 -36.02 -12.24
N ASP A 385 5.47 -35.29 -13.35
CA ASP A 385 6.10 -35.67 -14.62
C ASP A 385 7.48 -34.99 -14.85
N GLU A 386 7.85 -33.96 -14.05
CA GLU A 386 9.21 -33.38 -14.08
C GLU A 386 10.19 -34.11 -13.13
N PRO A 387 11.39 -34.52 -13.61
CA PRO A 387 12.42 -35.09 -12.75
C PRO A 387 13.01 -34.02 -11.81
N VAL A 388 13.11 -34.34 -10.52
CA VAL A 388 13.63 -33.42 -9.49
C VAL A 388 15.14 -33.22 -9.66
N VAL A 389 15.53 -32.07 -10.24
CA VAL A 389 16.92 -31.62 -10.27
C VAL A 389 17.24 -30.82 -8.99
N PRO A 390 18.28 -31.19 -8.20
CA PRO A 390 18.61 -30.47 -6.97
C PRO A 390 19.16 -29.06 -7.22
N ASN A 391 18.32 -28.04 -7.01
CA ASN A 391 18.73 -26.63 -7.08
C ASN A 391 19.73 -26.28 -5.95
N THR A 392 21.03 -26.20 -6.27
CA THR A 392 22.03 -25.69 -5.32
C THR A 392 22.20 -24.17 -5.43
N TRP A 393 22.53 -23.52 -4.30
CA TRP A 393 22.66 -22.06 -4.18
C TRP A 393 23.66 -21.44 -5.18
N ARG A 394 24.66 -22.22 -5.62
CA ARG A 394 25.73 -21.83 -6.56
C ARG A 394 25.18 -21.40 -7.92
N GLU A 395 24.24 -22.15 -8.51
CA GLU A 395 23.70 -21.82 -9.85
C GLU A 395 22.85 -20.54 -9.85
N ARG A 396 22.21 -20.20 -8.72
CA ARG A 396 21.47 -18.93 -8.57
C ARG A 396 22.43 -17.73 -8.51
N ILE A 397 23.57 -17.88 -7.85
CA ILE A 397 24.64 -16.86 -7.86
C ILE A 397 25.21 -16.72 -9.27
N GLU A 398 25.52 -17.81 -9.96
CA GLU A 398 26.10 -17.77 -11.31
C GLU A 398 25.15 -17.10 -12.32
N ARG A 399 23.84 -17.40 -12.29
CA ARG A 399 22.85 -16.70 -13.12
C ARG A 399 22.69 -15.22 -12.76
N PHE A 400 22.78 -14.86 -11.47
CA PHE A 400 22.71 -13.46 -11.04
C PHE A 400 23.95 -12.66 -11.46
N LEU A 401 25.15 -13.23 -11.27
CA LEU A 401 26.41 -12.64 -11.72
C LEU A 401 26.46 -12.51 -13.24
N PHE A 402 25.97 -13.49 -14.00
CA PHE A 402 25.87 -13.38 -15.46
C PHE A 402 24.96 -12.22 -15.88
N PHE A 403 23.84 -12.00 -15.18
CA PHE A 403 22.93 -10.87 -15.44
C PHE A 403 23.55 -9.50 -15.08
N VAL A 404 24.27 -9.41 -13.96
CA VAL A 404 24.96 -8.18 -13.53
C VAL A 404 26.13 -7.84 -14.44
N LEU A 405 26.91 -8.83 -14.87
CA LEU A 405 28.04 -8.64 -15.80
C LEU A 405 27.56 -8.30 -17.23
N ALA A 406 26.45 -8.89 -17.70
CA ALA A 406 25.86 -8.56 -18.99
C ALA A 406 25.25 -7.15 -19.03
N ALA A 407 24.71 -6.66 -17.91
CA ALA A 407 24.11 -5.32 -17.82
C ALA A 407 25.14 -4.19 -17.59
N GLY A 408 26.30 -4.48 -16.98
CA GLY A 408 27.25 -3.46 -16.52
C GLY A 408 28.38 -3.07 -17.48
N PHE A 409 28.68 -3.87 -18.51
CA PHE A 409 29.96 -3.76 -19.24
C PHE A 409 29.87 -3.46 -20.76
N GLY A 410 28.67 -3.27 -21.31
CA GLY A 410 28.46 -3.09 -22.76
C GLY A 410 29.07 -1.83 -23.39
N LEU A 411 29.36 -0.79 -22.61
CA LEU A 411 29.87 0.51 -23.10
C LEU A 411 31.37 0.74 -22.86
N LEU A 412 32.03 -0.08 -22.03
CA LEU A 412 33.46 0.07 -21.73
C LEU A 412 34.34 -0.84 -22.60
N VAL A 413 33.83 -2.01 -23.02
CA VAL A 413 34.60 -2.99 -23.80
C VAL A 413 34.89 -2.53 -25.23
N SER A 414 33.94 -1.87 -25.91
CA SER A 414 34.14 -1.42 -27.31
C SER A 414 35.26 -0.38 -27.47
N ARG A 415 35.57 0.38 -26.40
CA ARG A 415 36.58 1.45 -26.43
C ARG A 415 37.99 0.98 -26.07
N TYR A 416 38.14 -0.18 -25.41
CA TYR A 416 39.43 -0.69 -24.92
C TYR A 416 39.82 -2.07 -25.49
N ALA A 417 38.94 -2.77 -26.21
CA ALA A 417 39.26 -4.05 -26.85
C ALA A 417 40.57 -4.04 -27.69
N PRO A 418 40.90 -3.00 -28.50
CA PRO A 418 42.14 -2.99 -29.27
C PRO A 418 43.41 -3.00 -28.41
N VAL A 419 43.37 -2.36 -27.24
CA VAL A 419 44.51 -2.19 -26.33
C VAL A 419 44.75 -3.45 -25.48
N ILE A 420 43.70 -4.21 -25.19
CA ILE A 420 43.80 -5.46 -24.41
C ILE A 420 44.34 -6.60 -25.28
N VAL A 421 43.87 -6.73 -26.52
CA VAL A 421 44.34 -7.78 -27.46
C VAL A 421 45.85 -7.68 -27.69
N GLN A 422 46.37 -6.47 -27.89
CA GLN A 422 47.80 -6.22 -28.15
C GLN A 422 48.71 -6.42 -26.92
N LYS A 423 48.13 -6.59 -25.72
CA LYS A 423 48.88 -6.74 -24.45
C LYS A 423 48.77 -8.14 -23.84
N VAL A 424 47.80 -8.94 -24.28
CA VAL A 424 47.64 -10.36 -23.90
C VAL A 424 48.25 -11.29 -24.95
N MET A 425 48.19 -10.91 -26.23
CA MET A 425 48.79 -11.68 -27.33
C MET A 425 50.19 -11.13 -27.63
N GLY A 426 51.19 -11.69 -26.93
CA GLY A 426 52.60 -11.54 -27.33
C GLY A 426 52.86 -12.12 -28.73
N PRO A 427 53.97 -11.74 -29.38
CA PRO A 427 54.11 -11.85 -30.83
C PRO A 427 54.13 -13.29 -31.37
N GLN A 428 53.38 -13.48 -32.46
CA GLN A 428 53.68 -14.39 -33.56
C GLN A 428 53.91 -13.52 -34.81
#